data_AF-A0A931KC55-F1
#
_entry.id   AF-A0A931KC55-F1
#
_cell.length_a   1.000
_cell.length_b   1.000
_cell.length_c   1.000
_cell.angle_alpha   90.00
_cell.angle_beta   90.00
_cell.angle_gamma   90.00
#
_symmetry.space_group_name_H-M   'P 1'
#
loop_
_entity.id
_entity.type
_entity.pdbx_description
1 polymer ?
#
loop_
_entity_poly.entity_id
_entity_poly.type
_entity_poly.pdbx_seq_one_letter_code
_entity_poly.pdbx_strand_id
1 'polypeptide(L)'
;MHRFDVCDLDGLRIPAFPERAKDMLRLPENDQKARDWIAENFSICSHEHILSKKLWTRFSSHHGPVYALKLSIIDLSQLNSYMHTWSPEGDTATIKDYPVEEWPQTILDNFVFDYLKTSDDAVVVCENANATRKMYDNWQWGKLPPYWCYGENEVYHILTPADIGSDTFKKTIRKAFVNWGVGVCTLCKIIPEKFIVDDSFFDEIVRNTCHIFLPAFDGDGFLIWTPQPVSNSI
;
A
#
# COMPACT_ATOMS: atom_id res chain seq x y z
N MET A 1 -18.92 10.14 -30.87
CA MET A 1 -17.72 9.36 -31.24
C MET A 1 -16.52 10.14 -30.74
N HIS A 2 -16.21 10.03 -29.44
CA HIS A 2 -15.09 10.73 -28.83
C HIS A 2 -13.85 9.84 -28.94
N ARG A 3 -12.83 10.35 -29.65
CA ARG A 3 -11.50 9.76 -29.67
C ARG A 3 -10.95 9.85 -28.25
N PHE A 4 -10.61 8.71 -27.67
CA PHE A 4 -9.85 8.64 -26.43
C PHE A 4 -8.41 8.99 -26.78
N ASP A 5 -7.99 10.21 -26.46
CA ASP A 5 -6.57 10.54 -26.43
C ASP A 5 -5.94 9.68 -25.33
N VAL A 6 -5.03 8.81 -25.76
CA VAL A 6 -4.06 8.13 -24.91
C VAL A 6 -3.39 9.23 -24.09
N CYS A 7 -3.59 9.23 -22.77
CA CYS A 7 -2.85 10.18 -21.96
C CYS A 7 -1.37 9.91 -22.17
N ASP A 8 -0.67 10.96 -22.56
CA ASP A 8 0.77 11.02 -22.66
C ASP A 8 1.35 10.84 -21.24
N LEU A 9 1.57 9.58 -20.84
CA LEU A 9 2.09 9.21 -19.52
C LEU A 9 3.63 9.32 -19.46
N ASP A 10 4.29 9.72 -20.56
CA ASP A 10 5.74 9.93 -20.64
C ASP A 10 6.22 11.11 -19.77
N GLY A 11 5.29 11.86 -19.16
CA GLY A 11 5.55 12.96 -18.23
C GLY A 11 5.25 12.66 -16.75
N LEU A 12 4.79 11.45 -16.39
CA LEU A 12 4.54 11.09 -15.00
C LEU A 12 5.85 10.97 -14.24
N ARG A 13 6.32 12.11 -13.70
CA ARG A 13 7.29 12.11 -12.61
C ARG A 13 6.65 11.29 -11.50
N ILE A 14 7.25 10.16 -11.14
CA ILE A 14 6.98 9.53 -9.85
C ILE A 14 7.12 10.67 -8.84
N PRO A 15 6.06 11.01 -8.08
CA PRO A 15 6.12 12.09 -7.13
C PRO A 15 7.38 11.93 -6.29
N ALA A 16 8.13 13.03 -6.14
CA ALA A 16 9.39 12.98 -5.41
C ALA A 16 9.16 12.31 -4.05
N PHE A 17 10.08 11.44 -3.66
CA PHE A 17 9.98 10.68 -2.43
C PHE A 17 9.71 11.66 -1.26
N PRO A 18 8.66 11.45 -0.45
CA PRO A 18 8.22 12.42 0.54
C PRO A 18 9.36 12.89 1.45
N GLU A 19 9.37 14.18 1.82
CA GLU A 19 10.43 14.71 2.69
C GLU A 19 10.52 13.97 4.02
N ARG A 20 9.44 13.42 4.57
CA ARG A 20 9.47 12.66 5.84
C ARG A 20 9.83 11.18 5.68
N ALA A 21 10.07 10.72 4.46
CA ALA A 21 10.50 9.35 4.21
C ALA A 21 12.00 9.12 4.49
N LYS A 22 12.69 10.10 5.14
CA LYS A 22 14.08 9.99 5.64
C LYS A 22 14.26 8.85 6.63
N ASP A 23 13.19 8.50 7.32
CA ASP A 23 13.17 7.45 8.34
C ASP A 23 13.00 6.05 7.72
N MET A 24 12.91 5.96 6.39
CA MET A 24 12.82 4.72 5.64
C MET A 24 14.19 4.26 5.16
N LEU A 25 14.50 2.99 5.36
CA LEU A 25 15.75 2.42 4.87
C LEU A 25 15.59 1.96 3.42
N ARG A 26 16.33 2.56 2.49
CA ARG A 26 16.47 2.03 1.13
C ARG A 26 17.28 0.73 1.14
N LEU A 27 16.70 -0.34 0.60
CA LEU A 27 17.37 -1.62 0.44
C LEU A 27 18.27 -1.62 -0.81
N PRO A 28 19.34 -2.43 -0.84
CA PRO A 28 20.17 -2.59 -2.03
C PRO A 28 19.35 -3.03 -3.25
N GLU A 29 19.69 -2.53 -4.44
CA GLU A 29 18.90 -2.79 -5.66
C GLU A 29 18.87 -4.27 -6.06
N ASN A 30 19.92 -5.01 -5.71
CA ASN A 30 20.07 -6.44 -5.97
C ASN A 30 19.82 -7.29 -4.71
N ASP A 31 19.04 -6.78 -3.75
CA ASP A 31 18.65 -7.55 -2.58
C ASP A 31 17.64 -8.64 -2.99
N GLN A 32 18.15 -9.82 -3.34
CA GLN A 32 17.35 -10.97 -3.77
C GLN A 32 16.29 -11.35 -2.73
N LYS A 33 16.62 -11.18 -1.46
CA LYS A 33 15.74 -11.56 -0.36
C LYS A 33 14.54 -10.63 -0.23
N ALA A 34 14.75 -9.33 -0.36
CA ALA A 34 13.64 -8.38 -0.43
C ALA A 34 12.71 -8.68 -1.61
N ARG A 35 13.26 -9.13 -2.74
CA ARG A 35 12.49 -9.54 -3.92
C ARG A 35 11.71 -10.82 -3.69
N ASP A 36 12.33 -11.83 -3.09
CA ASP A 36 11.67 -13.08 -2.73
C ASP A 36 10.51 -12.80 -1.75
N TRP A 37 10.72 -11.90 -0.80
CA TRP A 37 9.68 -11.51 0.16
C TRP A 37 8.52 -10.74 -0.48
N ILE A 38 8.81 -9.85 -1.44
CA ILE A 38 7.78 -9.19 -2.26
C ILE A 38 6.97 -10.25 -3.01
N ALA A 39 7.63 -11.21 -3.67
CA ALA A 39 6.98 -12.28 -4.42
C ALA A 39 6.11 -13.17 -3.51
N GLU A 40 6.59 -13.50 -2.31
CA GLU A 40 5.85 -14.28 -1.33
C GLU A 40 4.61 -13.54 -0.81
N ASN A 41 4.74 -12.26 -0.43
CA ASN A 41 3.58 -11.46 0.00
C ASN A 41 2.56 -11.29 -1.12
N PHE A 42 3.01 -11.03 -2.34
CA PHE A 42 2.11 -11.03 -3.48
C PHE A 42 1.46 -12.38 -3.68
N SER A 43 2.18 -13.50 -3.54
CA SER A 43 1.56 -14.83 -3.57
C SER A 43 0.45 -14.93 -2.53
N ILE A 44 0.72 -14.63 -1.26
CA ILE A 44 -0.26 -14.71 -0.17
C ILE A 44 -1.49 -13.81 -0.44
N CYS A 45 -1.27 -12.53 -0.75
CA CYS A 45 -2.36 -11.58 -1.01
C CYS A 45 -3.10 -11.86 -2.34
N SER A 46 -2.39 -12.36 -3.36
CA SER A 46 -2.95 -12.62 -4.69
C SER A 46 -3.73 -13.92 -4.78
N HIS A 47 -3.84 -14.76 -3.74
CA HIS A 47 -4.72 -15.93 -3.86
C HIS A 47 -6.19 -15.51 -4.03
N GLU A 48 -6.59 -14.39 -3.42
CA GLU A 48 -8.02 -14.00 -3.31
C GLU A 48 -8.38 -12.61 -3.86
N HIS A 49 -7.42 -11.72 -4.18
CA HIS A 49 -7.72 -10.31 -4.50
C HIS A 49 -7.30 -9.87 -5.91
N ILE A 50 -8.18 -9.16 -6.63
CA ILE A 50 -7.94 -8.79 -8.04
C ILE A 50 -6.80 -7.76 -8.19
N LEU A 51 -6.70 -6.78 -7.31
CA LEU A 51 -5.65 -5.75 -7.37
C LEU A 51 -4.27 -6.37 -7.18
N SER A 52 -4.07 -7.14 -6.11
CA SER A 52 -2.85 -7.92 -5.86
C SER A 52 -2.44 -8.80 -7.04
N LYS A 53 -3.38 -9.53 -7.66
CA LYS A 53 -3.11 -10.36 -8.86
C LYS A 53 -2.60 -9.51 -10.03
N LYS A 54 -3.22 -8.37 -10.30
CA LYS A 54 -2.82 -7.48 -11.40
C LYS A 54 -1.48 -6.81 -11.15
N LEU A 55 -1.22 -6.34 -9.92
CA LEU A 55 0.07 -5.79 -9.51
C LEU A 55 1.19 -6.82 -9.66
N TRP A 56 0.96 -8.05 -9.18
CA TRP A 56 1.92 -9.14 -9.32
C TRP A 56 2.20 -9.45 -10.80
N THR A 57 1.16 -9.60 -11.61
CA THR A 57 1.30 -9.85 -13.05
C THR A 57 2.11 -8.75 -13.73
N ARG A 58 1.83 -7.48 -13.40
CA ARG A 58 2.54 -6.35 -14.00
C ARG A 58 4.00 -6.28 -13.57
N PHE A 59 4.29 -6.46 -12.29
CA PHE A 59 5.59 -6.10 -11.74
C PHE A 59 6.50 -7.30 -11.41
N SER A 60 6.05 -8.54 -11.55
CA SER A 60 6.85 -9.76 -11.30
C SER A 60 8.18 -9.82 -12.08
N SER A 61 8.26 -9.16 -13.24
CA SER A 61 9.46 -9.06 -14.09
C SER A 61 10.20 -7.71 -13.98
N HIS A 62 9.70 -6.77 -13.17
CA HIS A 62 10.22 -5.41 -13.10
C HIS A 62 11.15 -5.20 -11.89
N HIS A 63 12.07 -4.25 -12.01
CA HIS A 63 12.96 -3.82 -10.93
C HIS A 63 12.49 -2.45 -10.41
N GLY A 64 12.74 -2.16 -9.13
CA GLY A 64 12.40 -0.88 -8.54
C GLY A 64 13.01 -0.75 -7.14
N PRO A 65 13.25 0.48 -6.66
CA PRO A 65 13.78 0.66 -5.32
C PRO A 65 12.77 0.17 -4.27
N VAL A 66 13.27 -0.65 -3.35
CA VAL A 66 12.52 -1.15 -2.20
C VAL A 66 12.99 -0.38 -0.98
N TYR A 67 12.05 0.03 -0.16
CA TYR A 67 12.29 0.70 1.09
C TYR A 67 11.61 -0.08 2.21
N ALA A 68 12.27 -0.20 3.35
CA ALA A 68 11.68 -0.80 4.54
C ALA A 68 11.26 0.29 5.52
N LEU A 69 10.03 0.19 6.02
CA LEU A 69 9.63 0.86 7.25
C LEU A 69 10.19 0.05 8.40
N LYS A 70 11.22 0.59 9.05
CA LYS A 70 12.03 -0.14 10.02
C LYS A 70 11.70 0.34 11.44
N LEU A 71 11.33 -0.58 12.33
CA LEU A 71 11.58 -0.40 13.76
C LEU A 71 13.07 -0.59 14.05
N SER A 72 13.63 0.22 14.95
CA SER A 72 15.02 0.06 15.40
C SER A 72 15.33 -1.34 15.97
N ILE A 73 14.31 -2.04 16.49
CA ILE A 73 14.40 -3.43 16.98
C ILE A 73 14.52 -4.50 15.89
N ILE A 74 14.14 -4.20 14.65
CA ILE A 74 14.26 -5.14 13.54
C ILE A 74 15.70 -5.11 13.05
N ASP A 75 16.45 -6.17 13.30
CA ASP A 75 17.77 -6.36 12.71
C ASP A 75 17.61 -6.97 11.31
N LEU A 76 17.80 -6.14 10.28
CA LEU A 76 17.65 -6.57 8.89
C LEU A 76 18.68 -7.64 8.49
N SER A 77 19.81 -7.72 9.19
CA SER A 77 20.76 -8.83 8.98
C SER A 77 20.20 -10.17 9.48
N GLN A 78 19.20 -10.13 10.36
CA GLN A 78 18.50 -11.27 10.94
C GLN A 78 17.16 -11.58 10.27
N LEU A 79 16.86 -10.98 9.12
CA LEU A 79 15.69 -11.33 8.31
C LEU A 79 15.62 -12.84 7.98
N ASN A 80 16.73 -13.61 8.11
CA ASN A 80 16.77 -15.06 7.84
C ASN A 80 16.21 -15.88 9.00
N SER A 81 16.19 -15.31 10.20
CA SER A 81 15.71 -15.95 11.43
C SER A 81 14.30 -15.52 11.83
N TYR A 82 13.76 -14.45 11.23
CA TYR A 82 12.34 -14.12 11.30
C TYR A 82 11.55 -15.10 10.43
N MET A 83 11.49 -16.36 10.87
CA MET A 83 10.48 -17.30 10.40
C MET A 83 9.10 -16.85 10.89
N HIS A 84 8.07 -17.29 10.18
CA HIS A 84 6.61 -17.05 10.30
C HIS A 84 5.95 -17.15 11.70
N THR A 85 6.68 -17.07 12.81
CA THR A 85 6.20 -17.20 14.18
C THR A 85 6.90 -16.30 15.19
N TRP A 86 7.67 -15.28 14.80
CA TRP A 86 8.25 -14.37 15.78
C TRP A 86 7.29 -13.26 16.18
N SER A 87 6.36 -13.59 17.08
CA SER A 87 6.02 -12.65 18.16
C SER A 87 7.09 -12.88 19.23
N PRO A 88 7.76 -11.84 19.75
CA PRO A 88 8.64 -12.01 20.89
C PRO A 88 7.82 -12.41 22.13
N GLU A 89 7.50 -13.70 22.25
CA GLU A 89 7.11 -14.33 23.50
C GLU A 89 8.33 -14.34 24.41
N GLY A 90 8.58 -13.21 25.08
CA GLY A 90 9.67 -13.11 26.04
C GLY A 90 9.98 -11.71 26.55
N ASP A 91 9.71 -10.67 25.77
CA ASP A 91 9.98 -9.28 26.19
C ASP A 91 8.78 -8.38 25.93
N THR A 92 7.82 -8.46 26.84
CA THR A 92 6.83 -7.39 27.07
C THR A 92 7.47 -6.14 27.70
N ALA A 93 8.80 -5.98 27.60
CA ALA A 93 9.48 -4.67 27.51
C ALA A 93 9.22 -3.98 26.14
N THR A 94 8.08 -4.32 25.53
CA THR A 94 7.02 -3.46 24.98
C THR A 94 7.44 -2.23 24.18
N ILE A 95 6.95 -2.22 22.93
CA ILE A 95 6.52 -1.09 22.08
C ILE A 95 6.10 0.20 22.84
N LYS A 96 5.70 0.12 24.12
CA LYS A 96 5.39 1.23 25.03
C LYS A 96 6.55 2.19 25.30
N ASP A 97 7.80 1.75 25.18
CA ASP A 97 8.97 2.59 25.47
C ASP A 97 9.46 3.39 24.25
N TYR A 98 8.84 3.21 23.08
CA TYR A 98 9.17 3.95 21.87
C TYR A 98 8.31 5.19 21.71
N PRO A 99 8.91 6.34 21.34
CA PRO A 99 8.14 7.49 20.91
C PRO A 99 7.17 7.08 19.80
N VAL A 100 5.91 7.48 19.91
CA VAL A 100 4.82 7.07 18.98
C VAL A 100 5.15 7.47 17.54
N GLU A 101 5.91 8.54 17.36
CA GLU A 101 6.43 9.03 16.08
C GLU A 101 7.34 8.05 15.35
N GLU A 102 8.01 7.14 16.06
CA GLU A 102 8.92 6.14 15.48
C GLU A 102 8.22 4.81 15.16
N TRP A 103 6.92 4.69 15.45
CA TRP A 103 6.18 3.47 15.16
C TRP A 103 5.98 3.34 13.64
N PRO A 104 6.08 2.12 13.04
CA PRO A 104 5.95 1.92 11.59
C PRO A 104 4.61 2.39 11.07
N GLN A 105 3.56 2.24 11.89
CA GLN A 105 2.24 2.78 11.61
C GLN A 105 2.27 4.30 11.46
N THR A 106 2.98 5.01 12.35
CA THR A 106 3.06 6.48 12.29
C THR A 106 3.91 6.92 11.09
N ILE A 107 4.97 6.20 10.77
CA ILE A 107 5.79 6.44 9.58
C ILE A 107 4.95 6.20 8.31
N LEU A 108 4.16 5.13 8.24
CA LEU A 108 3.24 4.84 7.14
C LEU A 108 2.14 5.90 7.02
N ASP A 109 1.52 6.29 8.13
CA ASP A 109 0.52 7.36 8.19
C ASP A 109 1.12 8.66 7.59
N ASN A 110 2.35 9.01 7.97
CA ASN A 110 3.05 10.20 7.46
C ASN A 110 3.39 10.06 5.97
N PHE A 111 3.84 8.88 5.53
CA PHE A 111 4.14 8.61 4.12
C PHE A 111 2.90 8.78 3.23
N VAL A 112 1.77 8.17 3.62
CA VAL A 112 0.50 8.29 2.89
C VAL A 112 0.01 9.73 2.92
N PHE A 113 0.12 10.40 4.06
CA PHE A 113 -0.28 11.80 4.20
C PHE A 113 0.51 12.71 3.27
N ASP A 114 1.83 12.56 3.24
CA ASP A 114 2.68 13.36 2.37
C ASP A 114 2.43 13.03 0.89
N TYR A 115 2.21 11.77 0.55
CA TYR A 115 1.84 11.36 -0.82
C TYR A 115 0.55 12.03 -1.29
N LEU A 116 -0.52 11.95 -0.49
CA LEU A 116 -1.81 12.57 -0.83
C LEU A 116 -1.74 14.10 -0.91
N LYS A 117 -0.72 14.73 -0.34
CA LYS A 117 -0.47 16.17 -0.49
C LYS A 117 0.23 16.56 -1.79
N THR A 118 0.80 15.60 -2.52
CA THR A 118 1.59 15.90 -3.71
C THR A 118 0.76 16.42 -4.88
N SER A 119 -0.50 16.00 -4.98
CA SER A 119 -1.40 16.37 -6.08
C SER A 119 -2.87 16.11 -5.74
N ASP A 120 -3.79 16.82 -6.40
CA ASP A 120 -5.25 16.67 -6.22
C ASP A 120 -5.78 15.32 -6.77
N ASP A 121 -5.05 14.69 -7.69
CA ASP A 121 -5.35 13.38 -8.28
C ASP A 121 -4.62 12.22 -7.57
N ALA A 122 -3.92 12.50 -6.46
CA ALA A 122 -3.26 11.49 -5.65
C ALA A 122 -4.29 10.63 -4.92
N VAL A 123 -4.16 9.32 -5.08
CA VAL A 123 -5.06 8.33 -4.49
C VAL A 123 -4.26 7.23 -3.80
N VAL A 124 -4.73 6.82 -2.62
CA VAL A 124 -4.21 5.63 -1.95
C VAL A 124 -5.32 4.59 -1.86
N VAL A 125 -5.07 3.41 -2.42
CA VAL A 125 -6.00 2.28 -2.43
C VAL A 125 -5.44 1.19 -1.53
N CYS A 126 -6.18 0.76 -0.51
CA CYS A 126 -5.80 -0.32 0.38
C CYS A 126 -6.80 -1.47 0.26
N GLU A 127 -6.31 -2.68 -0.01
CA GLU A 127 -7.09 -3.90 0.14
C GLU A 127 -7.50 -4.10 1.60
N ASN A 128 -8.69 -4.66 1.79
CA ASN A 128 -9.11 -5.19 3.08
C ASN A 128 -9.41 -6.67 2.96
N ALA A 129 -8.39 -7.50 3.20
CA ALA A 129 -8.48 -8.95 3.05
C ALA A 129 -9.51 -9.62 3.97
N ASN A 130 -9.88 -8.97 5.07
CA ASN A 130 -10.80 -9.53 6.07
C ASN A 130 -12.24 -9.04 5.91
N ALA A 131 -12.51 -8.08 5.02
CA ALA A 131 -13.82 -7.44 4.94
C ALA A 131 -14.60 -7.85 3.70
N THR A 132 -15.87 -8.21 3.90
CA THR A 132 -16.83 -8.47 2.82
C THR A 132 -17.84 -7.33 2.73
N ARG A 133 -18.54 -7.23 1.59
CA ARG A 133 -19.63 -6.26 1.40
C ARG A 133 -20.64 -6.24 2.57
N LYS A 134 -21.00 -7.42 3.07
CA LYS A 134 -21.97 -7.61 4.17
C LYS A 134 -21.50 -7.00 5.50
N MET A 135 -20.18 -6.92 5.74
CA MET A 135 -19.65 -6.29 6.95
C MET A 135 -19.88 -4.78 6.95
N TYR A 136 -19.87 -4.15 5.79
CA TYR A 136 -20.08 -2.71 5.66
C TYR A 136 -21.56 -2.34 5.67
N ASP A 137 -22.43 -3.16 5.08
CA ASP A 137 -23.88 -2.96 5.12
C ASP A 137 -24.42 -2.89 6.57
N ASN A 138 -23.71 -3.51 7.52
CA ASN A 138 -24.08 -3.56 8.95
C ASN A 138 -23.24 -2.65 9.85
N TRP A 139 -22.39 -1.76 9.29
CA TRP A 139 -21.50 -0.94 10.10
C TRP A 139 -22.24 0.24 10.75
N GLN A 140 -22.30 0.26 12.08
CA GLN A 140 -23.11 1.24 12.81
C GLN A 140 -22.32 2.35 13.52
N TRP A 141 -20.99 2.30 13.54
CA TRP A 141 -20.18 3.24 14.33
C TRP A 141 -19.47 4.28 13.45
N GLY A 142 -20.08 5.46 13.34
CA GLY A 142 -19.50 6.66 12.72
C GLY A 142 -19.60 6.72 11.19
N LYS A 143 -19.08 7.81 10.60
CA LYS A 143 -18.96 7.94 9.13
C LYS A 143 -17.92 6.92 8.64
N LEU A 144 -18.35 6.01 7.78
CA LEU A 144 -17.49 5.01 7.17
C LEU A 144 -16.39 5.69 6.35
N PRO A 145 -15.17 5.12 6.30
CA PRO A 145 -14.23 5.49 5.25
C PRO A 145 -14.86 5.28 3.88
N PRO A 146 -14.47 6.07 2.87
CA PRO A 146 -14.80 5.74 1.50
C PRO A 146 -14.26 4.32 1.19
N TYR A 147 -15.17 3.42 0.84
CA TYR A 147 -14.85 2.04 0.45
C TYR A 147 -15.59 1.69 -0.84
N TRP A 148 -14.96 0.83 -1.64
CA TRP A 148 -15.48 0.36 -2.92
C TRP A 148 -15.40 -1.16 -2.98
N CYS A 149 -16.37 -1.76 -3.65
CA CYS A 149 -16.47 -3.19 -3.78
C CYS A 149 -16.18 -3.63 -5.21
N TYR A 150 -15.40 -4.70 -5.34
CA TYR A 150 -15.30 -5.47 -6.58
C TYR A 150 -15.99 -6.83 -6.38
N GLY A 151 -16.96 -7.13 -7.24
CA GLY A 151 -17.82 -8.30 -7.05
C GLY A 151 -18.55 -8.26 -5.69
N GLU A 152 -18.70 -9.41 -5.04
CA GLU A 152 -19.43 -9.54 -3.76
C GLU A 152 -18.52 -9.61 -2.52
N ASN A 153 -17.24 -9.89 -2.71
CA ASN A 153 -16.31 -10.25 -1.62
C ASN A 153 -15.09 -9.31 -1.53
N GLU A 154 -14.73 -8.65 -2.64
CA GLU A 154 -13.65 -7.67 -2.78
C GLU A 154 -13.94 -6.33 -2.09
N VAL A 155 -13.29 -5.91 -0.98
CA VAL A 155 -13.45 -4.53 -0.47
C VAL A 155 -12.12 -3.77 -0.41
N TYR A 156 -12.16 -2.55 -0.93
CA TYR A 156 -11.04 -1.63 -1.03
C TYR A 156 -11.36 -0.32 -0.31
N HIS A 157 -10.42 0.18 0.48
CA HIS A 157 -10.48 1.55 1.01
C HIS A 157 -9.75 2.47 0.06
N ILE A 158 -10.34 3.62 -0.25
CA ILE A 158 -9.67 4.62 -1.06
C ILE A 158 -9.59 5.92 -0.28
N LEU A 159 -8.38 6.44 -0.17
CA LEU A 159 -8.08 7.73 0.43
C LEU A 159 -7.70 8.71 -0.66
N THR A 160 -8.18 9.93 -0.49
CA THR A 160 -8.01 11.07 -1.38
C THR A 160 -7.44 12.25 -0.60
N PRO A 161 -7.00 13.35 -1.25
CA PRO A 161 -6.52 14.53 -0.55
C PRO A 161 -7.58 15.15 0.36
N ALA A 162 -8.87 14.95 0.06
CA ALA A 162 -9.99 15.41 0.88
C ALA A 162 -10.13 14.66 2.21
N ASP A 163 -9.51 13.48 2.35
CA ASP A 163 -9.53 12.69 3.58
C ASP A 163 -8.44 13.09 4.57
N ILE A 164 -7.47 13.93 4.14
CA ILE A 164 -6.38 14.40 4.98
C ILE A 164 -6.93 15.14 6.21
N GLY A 165 -6.45 14.75 7.39
CA GLY A 165 -6.85 15.36 8.67
C GLY A 165 -8.17 14.83 9.24
N SER A 166 -8.86 13.93 8.54
CA SER A 166 -10.00 13.21 9.09
C SER A 166 -9.56 12.08 10.03
N ASP A 167 -10.37 11.78 11.05
CA ASP A 167 -10.20 10.55 11.85
C ASP A 167 -10.24 9.28 10.98
N THR A 168 -10.92 9.38 9.84
CA THR A 168 -11.07 8.33 8.84
C THR A 168 -9.72 7.92 8.24
N PHE A 169 -8.85 8.89 7.92
CA PHE A 169 -7.52 8.63 7.37
C PHE A 169 -6.71 7.64 8.20
N LYS A 170 -6.52 7.95 9.50
CA LYS A 170 -5.74 7.11 10.41
C LYS A 170 -6.42 5.77 10.64
N LYS A 171 -7.76 5.74 10.72
CA LYS A 171 -8.51 4.47 10.89
C LYS A 171 -8.36 3.55 9.69
N THR A 172 -8.34 4.09 8.47
CA THR A 172 -8.16 3.30 7.25
C THR A 172 -6.78 2.67 7.19
N ILE A 173 -5.71 3.45 7.39
CA ILE A 173 -4.34 2.91 7.36
C ILE A 173 -4.11 1.92 8.49
N ARG A 174 -4.62 2.19 9.71
CA ARG A 174 -4.54 1.25 10.84
C ARG A 174 -5.30 -0.05 10.59
N LYS A 175 -6.48 0.01 9.96
CA LYS A 175 -7.21 -1.21 9.60
C LYS A 175 -6.49 -2.00 8.51
N ALA A 176 -5.91 -1.33 7.52
CA ALA A 176 -5.09 -2.00 6.51
C ALA A 176 -3.86 -2.66 7.14
N PHE A 177 -3.26 -2.03 8.15
CA PHE A 177 -2.13 -2.59 8.90
C PHE A 177 -2.47 -3.91 9.60
N VAL A 178 -3.66 -3.99 10.22
CA VAL A 178 -4.09 -5.20 10.95
C VAL A 178 -4.62 -6.29 10.02
N ASN A 179 -5.19 -5.92 8.88
CA ASN A 179 -5.85 -6.84 7.96
C ASN A 179 -5.01 -6.99 6.69
N TRP A 180 -3.96 -7.82 6.78
CA TRP A 180 -3.04 -8.31 5.73
C TRP A 180 -3.40 -8.01 4.26
N GLY A 181 -3.33 -6.74 3.84
CA GLY A 181 -3.71 -6.30 2.50
C GLY A 181 -2.60 -5.52 1.83
N VAL A 182 -2.55 -5.58 0.49
CA VAL A 182 -1.70 -4.69 -0.31
C VAL A 182 -2.32 -3.32 -0.35
N GLY A 183 -1.50 -2.27 -0.30
CA GLY A 183 -1.98 -0.96 -0.74
C GLY A 183 -1.03 -0.25 -1.67
N VAL A 184 -1.61 0.72 -2.37
CA VAL A 184 -1.03 1.34 -3.54
C VAL A 184 -1.24 2.84 -3.48
N CYS A 185 -0.15 3.58 -3.62
CA CYS A 185 -0.17 5.00 -3.97
C CYS A 185 -0.18 5.11 -5.49
N THR A 186 -1.18 5.78 -6.04
CA THR A 186 -1.38 5.92 -7.50
C THR A 186 -1.98 7.29 -7.82
N LEU A 187 -1.89 7.67 -9.09
CA LEU A 187 -2.56 8.86 -9.61
C LEU A 187 -3.77 8.42 -10.42
N CYS A 188 -4.94 8.95 -10.09
CA CYS A 188 -6.20 8.52 -10.71
C CYS A 188 -6.97 9.74 -11.19
N LYS A 189 -7.33 9.75 -12.48
CA LYS A 189 -8.02 10.89 -13.09
C LYS A 189 -9.45 11.04 -12.61
N ILE A 190 -10.13 9.92 -12.43
CA ILE A 190 -11.54 9.86 -12.06
C ILE A 190 -11.68 8.83 -10.96
N ILE A 191 -11.96 9.31 -9.77
CA ILE A 191 -12.31 8.46 -8.63
C ILE A 191 -13.77 8.05 -8.80
N PRO A 192 -14.09 6.76 -8.91
CA PRO A 192 -15.46 6.32 -9.16
C PRO A 192 -16.43 6.81 -8.09
N GLU A 193 -17.53 7.42 -8.52
CA GLU A 193 -18.63 7.77 -7.62
C GLU A 193 -19.52 6.53 -7.42
N LYS A 194 -19.47 5.95 -6.20
CA LYS A 194 -20.27 4.82 -5.67
C LYS A 194 -19.59 3.45 -5.71
N PHE A 195 -20.04 2.62 -4.77
CA PHE A 195 -19.56 1.33 -4.25
C PHE A 195 -19.17 0.21 -5.24
N ILE A 196 -19.19 0.44 -6.55
CA ILE A 196 -18.84 -0.59 -7.54
C ILE A 196 -17.70 -0.05 -8.39
N VAL A 197 -16.56 -0.72 -8.28
CA VAL A 197 -15.42 -0.55 -9.19
C VAL A 197 -15.45 -1.66 -10.25
N ASP A 198 -14.88 -1.39 -11.42
CA ASP A 198 -14.74 -2.36 -12.49
C ASP A 198 -13.27 -2.64 -12.81
N ASP A 199 -13.04 -3.55 -13.75
CA ASP A 199 -11.69 -3.97 -14.13
C ASP A 199 -10.86 -2.82 -14.72
N SER A 200 -11.52 -1.85 -15.38
CA SER A 200 -10.86 -0.70 -16.00
C SER A 200 -10.28 0.26 -14.97
N PHE A 201 -10.95 0.41 -13.83
CA PHE A 201 -10.44 1.16 -12.70
C PHE A 201 -9.16 0.53 -12.13
N PHE A 202 -9.13 -0.80 -11.97
CA PHE A 202 -7.92 -1.48 -11.52
C PHE A 202 -6.78 -1.40 -12.52
N ASP A 203 -7.09 -1.50 -13.82
CA ASP A 203 -6.08 -1.31 -14.86
C ASP A 203 -5.47 0.09 -14.81
N GLU A 204 -6.27 1.12 -14.50
CA GLU A 204 -5.76 2.48 -14.26
C GLU A 204 -4.87 2.55 -13.02
N ILE A 205 -5.32 2.03 -11.87
CA ILE A 205 -4.53 1.99 -10.62
C ILE A 205 -3.18 1.35 -10.88
N VAL A 206 -3.19 0.16 -11.48
CA VAL A 206 -2.02 -0.68 -11.75
C VAL A 206 -1.10 0.02 -12.76
N ARG A 207 -1.68 0.72 -13.75
CA ARG A 207 -0.91 1.49 -14.73
C ARG A 207 -0.18 2.68 -14.13
N ASN A 208 -0.84 3.39 -13.22
CA ASN A 208 -0.35 4.64 -12.65
C ASN A 208 0.29 4.46 -11.26
N THR A 209 0.49 3.20 -10.85
CA THR A 209 1.06 2.85 -9.54
C THR A 209 2.42 3.51 -9.36
N CYS A 210 2.53 4.31 -8.30
CA CYS A 210 3.75 5.02 -7.91
C CYS A 210 4.48 4.28 -6.79
N HIS A 211 3.74 3.81 -5.78
CA HIS A 211 4.30 3.05 -4.67
C HIS A 211 3.35 1.93 -4.27
N ILE A 212 3.90 0.79 -3.86
CA ILE A 212 3.18 -0.37 -3.34
C ILE A 212 3.69 -0.60 -1.93
N PHE A 213 2.80 -0.70 -0.95
CA PHE A 213 3.17 -1.10 0.40
C PHE A 213 2.62 -2.49 0.72
N LEU A 214 3.51 -3.36 1.16
CA LEU A 214 3.27 -4.77 1.47
C LEU A 214 3.55 -5.01 2.95
N PRO A 215 2.74 -5.81 3.65
CA PRO A 215 2.99 -6.13 5.06
C PRO A 215 4.30 -6.90 5.22
N ALA A 216 5.02 -6.63 6.31
CA ALA A 216 6.06 -7.53 6.80
C ALA A 216 5.39 -8.70 7.54
N PHE A 217 5.82 -9.92 7.26
CA PHE A 217 5.18 -11.16 7.73
C PHE A 217 5.24 -11.34 9.27
N ASP A 218 6.14 -10.65 9.98
CA ASP A 218 6.22 -10.64 11.45
C ASP A 218 5.29 -9.60 12.10
N GLY A 219 4.59 -8.77 11.31
CA GLY A 219 3.67 -7.75 11.81
C GLY A 219 4.36 -6.44 12.26
N ASP A 220 5.68 -6.35 12.11
CA ASP A 220 6.47 -5.25 12.66
C ASP A 220 6.78 -4.14 11.63
N GLY A 221 6.23 -4.21 10.41
CA GLY A 221 6.47 -3.17 9.41
C GLY A 221 5.82 -3.40 8.04
N PHE A 222 6.23 -2.55 7.08
CA PHE A 222 5.83 -2.63 5.68
C PHE A 222 7.05 -2.44 4.78
N LEU A 223 7.09 -3.19 3.68
CA LEU A 223 7.96 -2.89 2.55
C LEU A 223 7.23 -1.94 1.61
N ILE A 224 7.82 -0.78 1.36
CA ILE A 224 7.37 0.15 0.32
C ILE A 224 8.22 -0.07 -0.91
N TRP A 225 7.62 -0.68 -1.93
CA TRP A 225 8.24 -0.87 -3.22
C TRP A 225 7.78 0.21 -4.20
N THR A 226 8.73 0.90 -4.81
CA THR A 226 8.46 1.86 -5.88
C THR A 226 8.82 1.17 -7.20
N PRO A 227 7.86 0.80 -8.05
CA PRO A 227 8.18 0.24 -9.36
C PRO A 227 8.93 1.27 -10.21
N GLN A 228 9.87 0.82 -11.05
CA GLN A 228 10.41 1.70 -12.08
C GLN A 228 9.30 2.10 -13.05
N PRO A 229 9.31 3.34 -13.57
CA PRO A 229 8.47 3.70 -14.69
C PRO A 229 8.74 2.73 -15.83
N VAL A 230 7.69 2.21 -16.45
CA VAL A 230 7.85 1.49 -17.70
C VAL A 230 8.30 2.52 -18.72
N SER A 231 9.59 2.55 -19.06
CA SER A 231 10.04 3.29 -20.23
C SER A 231 9.36 2.64 -21.42
N ASN A 232 8.38 3.33 -22.02
CA ASN A 232 7.94 2.96 -23.35
C ASN A 232 9.15 3.16 -24.26
N SER A 233 9.93 2.11 -24.48
CA SER A 233 10.91 2.09 -25.55
C SER A 233 10.12 2.13 -26.85
N ILE A 234 9.89 3.34 -27.35
CA ILE A 234 9.40 3.60 -28.71
C ILE A 234 10.52 3.22 -29.69
#